data_AF-A0A5R9A1L7-F1
#
_entry.id   AF-A0A5R9A1L7-F1
#
_cell.length_a   1.000
_cell.length_b   1.000
_cell.length_c   1.000
_cell.angle_alpha   90.00
_cell.angle_beta   90.00
_cell.angle_gamma   90.00
#
_symmetry.space_group_name_H-M   'P 1'
#
loop_
_entity.id
_entity.type
_entity.pdbx_description
1 polymer ?
#
loop_
_entity_poly.entity_id
_entity_poly.type
_entity_poly.pdbx_seq_one_letter_code
_entity_poly.pdbx_strand_id
1 'polypeptide(L)'
;MVRVAQNRDENTTLAEVAADFGLHEGTIRKWVRQAELDAGNPNDRKPGLTTEERDELRALRRRNRTLEQELEVMRRAAAYFGQAQIPSK
;
A
#
# COMPACT_ATOMS: atom_id res chain seq x y z
N MET A 1 14.62 -4.98 -13.68
CA MET A 1 14.89 -6.22 -12.92
C MET A 1 13.73 -7.21 -12.97
N VAL A 2 12.49 -6.87 -12.58
CA VAL A 2 11.37 -7.84 -12.64
C VAL A 2 11.16 -8.41 -14.04
N ARG A 3 11.22 -7.55 -15.07
CA ARG A 3 11.19 -7.97 -16.48
C ARG A 3 12.34 -8.90 -16.87
N VAL A 4 13.54 -8.68 -16.33
CA VAL A 4 14.72 -9.53 -16.56
C VAL A 4 14.50 -10.89 -15.90
N ALA A 5 13.97 -10.90 -14.67
CA ALA A 5 13.65 -12.13 -13.95
C ALA A 5 12.49 -12.90 -14.60
N GLN A 6 11.48 -12.23 -15.18
CA GLN A 6 10.36 -12.88 -15.86
C GLN A 6 10.75 -13.43 -17.25
N ASN A 7 11.63 -12.73 -17.96
CA ASN A 7 12.10 -13.11 -19.31
C ASN A 7 13.44 -13.86 -19.29
N ARG A 8 13.81 -14.47 -18.15
CA ARG A 8 15.04 -15.24 -18.03
C ARG A 8 14.92 -16.55 -18.80
N ASP A 9 16.05 -17.07 -19.30
CA ASP A 9 16.10 -18.39 -19.91
C ASP A 9 15.68 -19.48 -18.90
N GLU A 10 15.13 -20.59 -19.37
CA GLU A 10 14.69 -21.69 -18.49
C GLU A 10 15.82 -22.27 -17.63
N ASN A 11 17.06 -22.14 -18.11
CA ASN A 11 18.27 -22.58 -17.40
C ASN A 11 18.76 -21.56 -16.37
N THR A 12 18.27 -20.33 -16.37
CA THR A 12 18.67 -19.28 -15.44
C THR A 12 17.74 -19.25 -14.24
N THR A 13 18.31 -19.45 -13.06
CA THR A 13 17.58 -19.42 -11.79
C THR A 13 17.36 -17.99 -11.30
N LEU A 14 16.34 -17.79 -10.45
CA LEU A 14 16.15 -16.50 -9.77
C LEU A 14 17.32 -16.15 -8.84
N ALA A 15 18.05 -17.15 -8.35
CA ALA A 15 19.23 -16.97 -7.50
C ALA A 15 20.40 -16.36 -8.26
N GLU A 16 20.66 -16.83 -9.49
CA GLU A 16 21.68 -16.27 -10.37
C GLU A 16 21.35 -14.83 -10.76
N VAL A 17 20.11 -14.56 -11.17
CA VAL A 17 19.65 -13.19 -11.43
C VAL A 17 19.83 -12.32 -10.18
N ALA A 18 19.53 -12.84 -8.99
CA ALA A 18 19.72 -12.09 -7.75
C ALA A 18 21.20 -11.81 -7.46
N ALA A 19 22.08 -12.78 -7.68
CA ALA A 19 23.52 -12.63 -7.53
C ALA A 19 24.09 -11.56 -8.48
N ASP A 20 23.68 -11.57 -9.74
CA ASP A 20 24.12 -10.59 -10.75
C ASP A 20 23.80 -9.14 -10.35
N PHE A 21 22.69 -8.94 -9.63
CA PHE A 21 22.27 -7.62 -9.12
C PHE A 21 22.69 -7.36 -7.67
N GLY A 22 23.43 -8.27 -7.02
CA GLY A 22 23.85 -8.14 -5.62
C GLY A 22 22.69 -8.14 -4.62
N LEU A 23 21.61 -8.87 -4.94
CA LEU A 23 20.38 -8.90 -4.16
C LEU A 23 20.12 -10.27 -3.54
N HIS A 24 19.33 -10.27 -2.48
CA HIS A 24 18.78 -11.50 -1.94
C HIS A 24 17.69 -12.05 -2.87
N GLU A 25 17.75 -13.35 -3.18
CA GLU A 25 16.79 -14.03 -4.07
C GLU A 25 15.33 -13.80 -3.67
N GLY A 26 15.05 -13.82 -2.36
CA GLY A 26 13.71 -13.56 -1.81
C GLY A 26 13.12 -12.21 -2.23
N THR A 27 13.96 -11.20 -2.48
CA THR A 27 13.52 -9.87 -2.97
C THR A 27 13.01 -9.97 -4.40
N ILE A 28 13.76 -10.63 -5.28
CA ILE A 28 13.35 -10.83 -6.68
C ILE A 28 12.08 -11.67 -6.73
N ARG A 29 12.03 -12.77 -5.97
CA ARG A 29 10.85 -13.64 -5.88
C ARG A 29 9.60 -12.87 -5.45
N LYS A 30 9.72 -11.98 -4.47
CA LYS A 30 8.62 -11.12 -4.02
C LYS A 30 8.14 -10.17 -5.12
N TRP A 31 9.05 -9.57 -5.88
CA TRP A 31 8.68 -8.65 -6.95
C TRP A 31 8.09 -9.33 -8.17
N VAL A 32 8.59 -10.52 -8.54
CA VAL A 32 7.99 -11.34 -9.60
C VAL A 32 6.55 -11.71 -9.23
N ARG A 33 6.33 -12.19 -8.00
CA ARG A 33 4.98 -12.46 -7.48
C ARG A 33 4.09 -11.21 -7.49
N GLN A 34 4.64 -10.03 -7.17
CA GLN A 34 3.87 -8.80 -7.21
C GLN A 34 3.45 -8.45 -8.64
N ALA A 35 4.36 -8.59 -9.60
CA ALA A 35 4.06 -8.30 -10.99
C ALA A 35 3.08 -9.32 -11.59
N GLU A 36 3.08 -10.57 -11.15
CA GLU A 36 2.05 -11.56 -11.51
C GLU A 36 0.65 -11.15 -10.99
N LEU A 37 0.57 -10.63 -9.76
CA LEU A 37 -0.66 -10.08 -9.19
C LEU A 37 -1.13 -8.84 -9.95
N ASP A 38 -0.20 -7.93 -10.26
CA ASP A 38 -0.51 -6.69 -10.98
C ASP A 38 -0.90 -6.94 -12.45
N ALA A 39 -0.40 -8.02 -13.06
CA ALA A 39 -0.77 -8.44 -14.41
C ALA A 39 -2.12 -9.18 -14.48
N GLY A 40 -2.80 -9.35 -13.35
CA GLY A 40 -4.15 -9.92 -13.28
C GLY A 40 -4.20 -11.42 -13.53
N ASN A 41 -3.12 -12.17 -13.27
CA ASN A 41 -3.11 -13.62 -13.44
C ASN A 41 -3.90 -14.28 -12.28
N PRO A 42 -5.19 -14.67 -12.46
CA PRO A 42 -6.10 -15.02 -11.37
C PRO A 42 -5.96 -16.49 -10.93
N ASN A 43 -5.09 -17.26 -11.59
CA ASN A 43 -5.03 -18.71 -11.41
C ASN A 43 -4.35 -19.17 -10.11
N ASP A 44 -3.79 -18.25 -9.33
CA ASP A 44 -3.38 -18.55 -7.96
C ASP A 44 -4.28 -17.78 -7.00
N ARG A 45 -5.11 -18.55 -6.28
CA ARG A 45 -5.90 -18.16 -5.09
C ARG A 45 -5.04 -17.63 -3.92
N LYS A 46 -3.96 -16.91 -4.19
CA LYS A 46 -3.11 -16.32 -3.16
C LYS A 46 -3.65 -14.94 -2.79
N PRO A 47 -4.08 -14.73 -1.54
CA PRO A 47 -4.53 -13.42 -1.10
C PRO A 47 -3.40 -12.39 -1.23
N GLY A 48 -3.70 -11.24 -1.83
CA GLY A 48 -2.77 -10.14 -2.00
C GLY A 48 -3.42 -9.00 -2.77
N LEU A 49 -3.12 -7.76 -2.37
CA LEU A 49 -3.52 -6.56 -3.09
C LEU A 49 -2.54 -6.31 -4.25
N THR A 50 -3.03 -5.80 -5.37
CA THR A 50 -2.18 -5.20 -6.40
C THR A 50 -1.39 -4.02 -5.81
N THR A 51 -0.39 -3.56 -6.54
CA THR A 51 0.36 -2.36 -6.16
C THR A 51 -0.56 -1.14 -6.11
N GLU A 52 -1.47 -1.01 -7.09
CA GLU A 52 -2.44 0.09 -7.17
C GLU A 52 -3.42 0.07 -5.99
N GLU A 53 -4.04 -1.07 -5.68
CA GLU A 53 -4.94 -1.23 -4.54
C GLU A 53 -4.25 -0.89 -3.21
N ARG A 54 -2.96 -1.24 -3.08
CA ARG A 54 -2.16 -0.91 -1.90
C ARG A 54 -1.94 0.59 -1.73
N ASP A 55 -1.67 1.28 -2.82
CA ASP A 55 -1.40 2.71 -2.80
C ASP A 55 -2.69 3.50 -2.59
N GLU A 56 -3.81 3.07 -3.19
CA GLU A 56 -5.14 3.60 -2.88
C GLU A 56 -5.48 3.41 -1.40
N LEU A 57 -5.29 2.21 -0.84
CA LEU A 57 -5.55 1.95 0.58
C LEU A 57 -4.73 2.87 1.49
N ARG A 58 -3.46 3.14 1.14
CA ARG A 58 -2.62 4.09 1.89
C ARG A 58 -3.15 5.51 1.77
N ALA A 59 -3.56 5.95 0.59
CA ALA A 59 -4.13 7.27 0.37
C ALA A 59 -5.42 7.47 1.15
N LEU A 60 -6.33 6.50 1.09
CA LEU A 60 -7.58 6.49 1.86
C LEU A 60 -7.33 6.53 3.36
N ARG A 61 -6.39 5.73 3.87
CA ARG A 61 -6.01 5.76 5.30
C ARG A 61 -5.43 7.11 5.73
N ARG A 62 -4.67 7.79 4.86
CA ARG A 62 -4.17 9.15 5.15
C ARG A 62 -5.32 10.14 5.22
N ARG A 63 -6.20 10.13 4.20
CA ARG A 63 -7.36 11.03 4.13
C ARG A 63 -8.30 10.84 5.32
N ASN A 64 -8.55 9.59 5.71
CA ASN A 64 -9.41 9.28 6.84
C ASN A 64 -8.85 9.87 8.15
N ARG A 65 -7.54 9.74 8.42
CA ARG A 65 -6.91 10.39 9.57
C ARG A 65 -7.04 11.91 9.56
N THR A 66 -6.87 12.54 8.40
CA THR A 66 -7.05 14.00 8.28
C THR A 66 -8.49 14.41 8.59
N LEU A 67 -9.47 13.69 8.03
CA LEU A 67 -10.89 13.95 8.31
C LEU A 67 -11.24 13.75 9.78
N GLU A 68 -10.70 12.72 10.43
CA GLU A 68 -10.89 12.51 11.87
C GLU A 68 -10.35 13.68 12.71
N GLN A 69 -9.18 14.21 12.34
CA GLN A 69 -8.60 15.40 12.99
C GLN A 69 -9.44 16.65 12.77
N GLU A 70 -9.92 16.88 11.54
CA GLU A 70 -10.80 18.01 11.22
C GLU A 70 -12.12 17.93 11.99
N LEU A 71 -12.73 16.75 12.06
CA LEU A 71 -13.95 16.52 12.84
C LEU A 71 -13.72 16.79 14.33
N GLU A 72 -12.58 16.39 14.88
CA GLU A 72 -12.25 16.67 16.28
C GLU A 72 -12.10 18.17 16.55
N VAL A 73 -11.44 18.91 15.65
CA VAL A 73 -11.35 20.38 15.74
C VAL A 73 -12.74 21.02 15.68
N MET A 74 -13.59 20.59 14.74
CA MET A 74 -14.94 21.11 14.61
C MET A 74 -15.80 20.81 15.85
N ARG A 75 -15.71 19.61 16.42
CA ARG A 75 -16.41 19.25 17.66
C ARG A 75 -15.99 20.12 18.83
N ARG A 76 -14.68 20.37 18.99
CA ARG A 76 -14.16 21.25 20.04
C ARG A 76 -14.64 22.70 19.86
N ALA A 77 -14.61 23.21 18.64
CA ALA A 77 -15.12 24.54 18.33
C ALA A 77 -16.63 24.65 18.64
N ALA A 78 -17.43 23.67 18.19
CA ALA A 78 -18.86 23.63 18.48
C ALA A 78 -19.16 23.57 19.99
N ALA A 79 -18.40 22.79 20.76
CA ALA A 79 -18.53 22.74 22.21
C ALA A 79 -18.20 24.08 22.87
N TYR A 80 -17.12 24.74 22.44
CA TYR A 80 -16.73 26.06 22.94
C TYR A 80 -17.80 27.12 22.66
N PHE A 81 -18.28 27.21 21.42
CA PHE A 81 -19.34 28.16 21.06
C PHE A 81 -20.69 27.83 21.73
N GLY A 82 -21.03 26.54 21.85
CA GLY A 82 -22.24 26.10 22.55
C GLY A 82 -22.25 26.46 24.04
N GLN A 83 -21.09 26.48 24.70
CA GLN A 83 -20.94 26.96 26.08
C GLN A 83 -21.00 28.50 26.17
N ALA A 84 -20.43 29.22 25.20
CA ALA A 84 -20.47 30.68 25.15
C ALA A 84 -21.89 31.25 24.93
N GLN A 85 -22.81 30.45 24.35
CA GLN A 85 -24.19 30.85 24.12
C GLN A 85 -25.12 30.68 25.34
N ILE A 86 -24.66 30.07 26.44
CA ILE A 86 -25.46 29.90 27.66
C ILE A 86 -25.29 31.16 28.53
N PRO A 87 -26.34 31.99 28.73
CA PRO A 87 -26.22 33.17 29.57
C PRO A 87 -25.91 32.73 31.01
N SER A 88 -24.82 33.26 31.58
CA SER A 88 -24.55 33.13 33.01
C SER A 88 -25.74 33.73 33.76
N LYS A 89 -26.40 32.91 34.58
CA LYS A 89 -27.36 33.40 35.59
C LYS A 89 -26.63 34.14 36.70
#